data_AF-A0A7W7KKB0-F1
#
_entry.id   AF-A0A7W7KKB0-F1
#
_cell.length_a   1.000
_cell.length_b   1.000
_cell.length_c   1.000
_cell.angle_alpha   90.00
_cell.angle_beta   90.00
_cell.angle_gamma   90.00
#
_symmetry.space_group_name_H-M   'P 1'
#
loop_
_entity.id
_entity.type
_entity.pdbx_description
1 polymer ?
#
loop_
_entity_poly.entity_id
_entity_poly.type
_entity_poly.pdbx_seq_one_letter_code
_entity_poly.pdbx_strand_id
1 'polypeptide(L)'
;MQRHPPLHRPLLRHLDNLLVTLLGVALLVLAWLFLDEAVRPLLIGAVPVYLGVLLPRVVGRGERLRRVEAARERSVRDWGFCSRDRNGPWINYIDFPLVREEPLFNGRFFYSEWLVVHDGRLIINPGPASVDLAAGTVSYDFGCARTYAWDGCSPKVPFFWVATLGTPDWWEHLESVQCLRHGRQKERVMFWPVAHHASLVHDALYQFLNVAPVTKAEADELFHRMLLEAGMPRLLAWVYRFAVVHGGARDMRRQRNGNTALRCLTALPGTATPQEPLALHKARSAALQE
;
A
#
# COMPACT_ATOMS: atom_id res chain seq x y z
N MET A 1 9.81 25.60 6.30
CA MET A 1 9.71 24.23 6.86
C MET A 1 8.31 24.03 7.41
N GLN A 2 7.42 23.39 6.67
CA GLN A 2 6.13 22.97 7.23
C GLN A 2 6.40 21.88 8.27
N ARG A 3 6.04 22.12 9.53
CA ARG A 3 6.09 21.09 10.57
C ARG A 3 5.06 20.03 10.20
N HIS A 4 5.52 18.91 9.65
CA HIS A 4 4.65 17.77 9.37
C HIS A 4 4.00 17.32 10.68
N PRO A 5 2.67 17.12 10.70
CA PRO A 5 1.96 16.77 11.92
C PRO A 5 2.54 15.45 12.48
N PRO A 6 2.81 15.38 13.79
CA PRO A 6 3.33 14.16 14.40
C PRO A 6 2.32 13.02 14.18
N LEU A 7 2.83 11.87 13.75
CA LEU A 7 2.03 10.64 13.62
C LEU A 7 1.54 10.21 15.00
N HIS A 8 0.31 10.59 15.37
CA HIS A 8 -0.34 10.12 16.58
C HIS A 8 -0.77 8.66 16.41
N ARG A 9 0.03 7.76 16.95
CA ARG A 9 -0.34 6.34 17.05
C ARG A 9 -1.40 6.19 18.14
N PRO A 10 -2.60 5.62 17.86
CA PRO A 10 -3.64 5.46 18.87
C PRO A 10 -3.15 4.63 20.06
N LEU A 11 -3.64 4.98 21.26
CA LEU A 11 -3.34 4.33 22.53
C LEU A 11 -3.69 2.84 22.54
N LEU A 12 -4.73 2.43 21.81
CA LEU A 12 -5.12 1.03 21.65
C LEU A 12 -4.28 0.36 20.55
N ARG A 13 -3.01 0.08 20.86
CA ARG A 13 -2.04 -0.64 20.00
C ARG A 13 -2.34 -2.15 19.83
N HIS A 14 -3.47 -2.65 20.34
CA HIS A 14 -3.72 -4.07 20.55
C HIS A 14 -5.13 -4.53 20.13
N LEU A 15 -5.74 -3.91 19.13
CA LEU A 15 -7.07 -4.30 18.63
C LEU A 15 -7.17 -5.81 18.32
N ASP A 16 -6.11 -6.40 17.77
CA ASP A 16 -6.10 -7.82 17.44
C ASP A 16 -6.06 -8.73 18.69
N ASN A 17 -5.29 -8.34 19.72
CA ASN A 17 -5.32 -9.08 21.00
C ASN A 17 -6.68 -8.93 21.65
N LEU A 18 -7.27 -7.74 21.58
CA LEU A 18 -8.59 -7.47 22.13
C LEU A 18 -9.66 -8.29 21.40
N LEU A 19 -9.57 -8.45 20.07
CA LEU A 19 -10.46 -9.33 19.30
C LEU A 19 -10.28 -10.80 19.68
N VAL A 20 -9.05 -11.31 19.76
CA VAL A 20 -8.76 -12.69 20.19
C VAL A 20 -9.26 -12.93 21.63
N THR A 21 -9.04 -11.98 22.53
CA THR A 21 -9.54 -12.04 23.91
C THR A 21 -11.06 -11.99 23.97
N LEU A 22 -11.72 -11.08 23.24
CA LEU A 22 -13.18 -11.01 23.19
C LEU A 22 -13.81 -12.28 22.63
N LEU A 23 -13.24 -12.84 21.57
CA LEU A 23 -13.70 -14.11 21.00
C LEU A 23 -13.52 -15.25 22.00
N GLY A 24 -12.36 -15.32 22.67
CA GLY A 24 -12.10 -16.30 23.72
C GLY A 24 -13.09 -16.18 24.89
N VAL A 25 -13.37 -14.96 25.36
CA VAL A 25 -14.37 -14.70 26.42
C VAL A 25 -15.77 -15.10 25.96
N ALA A 26 -16.18 -14.77 24.74
CA ALA A 26 -17.48 -15.15 24.21
C ALA A 26 -17.64 -16.68 24.14
N LEU A 27 -16.61 -17.40 23.68
CA LEU A 27 -16.61 -18.86 23.66
C LEU A 27 -16.69 -19.46 25.06
N LEU A 28 -15.98 -18.89 26.03
CA LEU A 28 -16.05 -19.33 27.43
C LEU A 28 -17.43 -19.08 28.05
N VAL A 29 -18.04 -17.93 27.78
CA VAL A 29 -19.41 -17.62 28.26
C VAL A 29 -20.42 -18.59 27.64
N LEU A 30 -20.34 -18.86 26.34
CA LEU A 30 -21.22 -19.82 25.67
C LEU A 30 -21.01 -21.25 26.22
N ALA A 31 -19.77 -21.67 26.44
CA ALA A 31 -19.49 -22.95 27.05
C ALA A 31 -20.06 -23.04 28.46
N TRP A 32 -19.87 -22.02 29.29
CA TRP A 32 -20.43 -22.01 30.64
C TRP A 32 -21.97 -22.07 30.66
N LEU A 33 -22.64 -21.42 29.70
CA LEU A 33 -24.11 -21.41 29.62
C LEU A 33 -24.73 -22.71 29.09
N PHE A 34 -24.04 -23.42 28.18
CA PHE A 34 -24.64 -24.53 27.43
C PHE A 34 -23.89 -25.87 27.57
N LEU A 35 -22.61 -25.85 27.95
CA LEU A 35 -21.69 -26.99 27.92
C LEU A 35 -20.59 -26.84 29.00
N ASP A 36 -20.94 -26.93 30.28
CA ASP A 36 -20.02 -26.65 31.40
C ASP A 36 -18.72 -27.49 31.36
N GLU A 37 -18.82 -28.74 30.92
CA GLU A 37 -17.67 -29.65 30.72
C GLU A 37 -16.64 -29.13 29.71
N ALA A 38 -17.03 -28.22 28.80
CA ALA A 38 -16.15 -27.62 27.81
C ALA A 38 -15.34 -26.42 28.34
N VAL A 39 -15.66 -25.87 29.52
CA VAL A 39 -14.99 -24.67 30.06
C VAL A 39 -13.51 -24.95 30.36
N ARG A 40 -13.22 -26.05 31.06
CA ARG A 40 -11.83 -26.46 31.39
C ARG A 40 -10.95 -26.68 30.16
N PRO A 41 -11.34 -27.48 29.15
CA PRO A 41 -10.52 -27.67 27.96
C PRO A 41 -10.35 -26.37 27.15
N LEU A 42 -11.36 -25.48 27.12
CA LEU A 42 -11.23 -24.16 26.48
C LEU A 42 -10.21 -23.27 27.18
N LEU A 43 -10.20 -23.23 28.52
CA LEU A 43 -9.20 -22.47 29.28
C LEU A 43 -7.78 -22.99 29.04
N ILE A 44 -7.61 -24.31 29.01
CA ILE A 44 -6.31 -24.94 28.71
C ILE A 44 -5.88 -24.61 27.28
N GLY A 45 -6.78 -24.71 26.30
CA GLY A 45 -6.52 -24.40 24.89
C GLY A 45 -6.28 -22.91 24.62
N ALA A 46 -6.83 -22.01 25.45
CA ALA A 46 -6.61 -20.58 25.32
C ALA A 46 -5.15 -20.19 25.59
N VAL A 47 -4.45 -20.90 26.49
CA VAL A 47 -3.04 -20.63 26.81
C VAL A 47 -2.12 -20.72 25.59
N PRO A 48 -2.02 -21.85 24.86
CA PRO A 48 -1.19 -21.93 23.66
C PRO A 48 -1.68 -21.00 22.55
N VAL A 49 -3.00 -20.77 22.42
CA VAL A 49 -3.52 -19.81 21.42
C VAL A 49 -3.03 -18.39 21.70
N TYR A 50 -3.14 -17.95 22.95
CA TYR A 50 -2.74 -16.60 23.35
C TYR A 50 -1.22 -16.43 23.30
N LEU A 51 -0.45 -17.44 23.72
CA LEU A 51 1.00 -17.47 23.53
C LEU A 51 1.36 -17.40 22.05
N GLY A 52 0.63 -18.08 21.16
CA GLY A 52 0.86 -18.09 19.73
C GLY A 52 0.70 -16.73 19.06
N VAL A 53 -0.21 -15.90 19.56
CA VAL A 53 -0.44 -14.53 19.08
C VAL A 53 0.52 -13.53 19.75
N LEU A 54 0.80 -13.69 21.05
CA LEU A 54 1.58 -12.73 21.83
C LEU A 54 3.09 -12.88 21.62
N LEU A 55 3.59 -14.12 21.57
CA LEU A 55 5.03 -14.41 21.52
C LEU A 55 5.73 -13.75 20.31
N PRO A 56 5.21 -13.84 19.06
CA PRO A 56 5.82 -13.18 17.91
C PRO A 56 5.91 -11.66 18.06
N ARG A 57 4.98 -11.05 18.81
CA ARG A 57 4.91 -9.60 19.02
C ARG A 57 5.91 -9.12 20.05
N VAL A 58 6.23 -9.94 21.04
CA VAL A 58 7.18 -9.62 22.10
C VAL A 58 8.62 -9.93 21.66
N VAL A 59 8.85 -11.12 21.09
CA VAL A 59 10.19 -11.55 20.65
C VAL A 59 10.65 -10.66 19.49
N GLY A 60 11.86 -10.10 19.61
CA GLY A 60 12.44 -9.20 18.59
C GLY A 60 11.82 -7.80 18.51
N ARG A 61 10.94 -7.42 19.45
CA ARG A 61 10.28 -6.10 19.44
C ARG A 61 11.26 -4.93 19.46
N GLY A 62 12.32 -5.01 20.27
CA GLY A 62 13.32 -3.96 20.37
C GLY A 62 14.04 -3.70 19.04
N GLU A 63 14.46 -4.78 18.37
CA GLU A 63 15.11 -4.69 17.06
C GLU A 63 14.15 -4.18 15.97
N ARG A 64 12.89 -4.63 15.96
CA ARG A 64 11.86 -4.07 15.05
C ARG A 64 11.67 -2.58 15.25
N LEU A 65 11.57 -2.12 16.51
CA LEU A 65 11.42 -0.70 16.82
C LEU A 65 12.66 0.11 16.37
N ARG A 66 13.86 -0.41 16.60
CA ARG A 66 15.11 0.21 16.15
C ARG A 66 15.17 0.36 14.63
N ARG A 67 14.85 -0.71 13.87
CA ARG A 67 14.83 -0.68 12.39
C ARG A 67 13.81 0.32 11.86
N VAL A 68 12.67 0.42 12.51
CA VAL A 68 11.59 1.33 12.12
C VAL A 68 12.00 2.78 12.37
N GLU A 69 12.64 3.08 13.50
CA GLU A 69 13.17 4.42 13.76
C GLU A 69 14.25 4.78 12.73
N ALA A 70 15.21 3.88 12.47
CA ALA A 70 16.26 4.11 11.48
C ALA A 70 15.70 4.30 10.05
N ALA A 71 14.66 3.55 9.67
CA ALA A 71 13.98 3.72 8.39
C ALA A 71 13.24 5.07 8.31
N ARG A 72 12.61 5.49 9.42
CA ARG A 72 11.94 6.79 9.52
C ARG A 72 12.92 7.94 9.41
N GLU A 73 14.03 7.90 10.14
CA GLU A 73 15.09 8.92 10.08
C GLU A 73 15.67 9.03 8.67
N ARG A 74 15.92 7.89 8.01
CA ARG A 74 16.33 7.84 6.62
C ARG A 74 15.31 8.51 5.70
N SER A 75 14.04 8.14 5.83
CA SER A 75 12.96 8.71 5.01
C SER A 75 12.85 10.23 5.20
N VAL A 76 12.89 10.73 6.44
CA VAL A 76 12.86 12.18 6.73
C VAL A 76 14.09 12.89 6.16
N ARG A 77 15.27 12.29 6.26
CA ARG A 77 16.50 12.89 5.73
C ARG A 77 16.48 12.96 4.20
N ASP A 78 16.03 11.89 3.55
CA ASP A 78 16.13 11.76 2.09
C ASP A 78 14.93 12.44 1.37
N TRP A 79 13.75 12.48 1.99
CA TRP A 79 12.50 13.00 1.40
C TRP A 79 11.90 14.21 2.12
N GLY A 80 12.38 14.57 3.31
CA GLY A 80 11.79 15.62 4.14
C GLY A 80 10.53 15.19 4.91
N PHE A 81 10.01 13.99 4.66
CA PHE A 81 8.85 13.43 5.33
C PHE A 81 9.02 11.93 5.57
N CYS A 82 8.15 11.33 6.40
CA CYS A 82 8.08 9.87 6.56
C CYS A 82 6.72 9.33 6.16
N SER A 83 6.70 8.16 5.55
CA SER A 83 5.49 7.38 5.33
C SER A 83 4.87 6.92 6.65
N ARG A 84 3.59 6.56 6.61
CA ARG A 84 2.79 5.97 7.68
C ARG A 84 2.97 4.45 7.80
N ASP A 85 4.07 3.94 7.25
CA ASP A 85 4.27 2.53 7.03
C ASP A 85 4.06 1.70 8.31
N ARG A 86 3.46 0.51 8.15
CA ARG A 86 3.11 -0.36 9.27
C ARG A 86 4.27 -1.30 9.58
N ASN A 87 4.44 -1.57 10.86
CA ASN A 87 5.37 -2.60 11.31
C ASN A 87 4.64 -3.94 11.24
N GLY A 88 4.91 -4.75 10.22
CA GLY A 88 4.24 -6.02 10.01
C GLY A 88 5.07 -7.00 9.17
N PRO A 89 4.71 -8.30 9.18
CA PRO A 89 5.22 -9.22 8.19
C PRO A 89 4.56 -8.91 6.84
N TRP A 90 5.34 -8.33 5.92
CA TRP A 90 4.91 -8.17 4.53
C TRP A 90 4.68 -9.54 3.90
N ILE A 91 3.45 -9.80 3.48
CA ILE A 91 3.03 -11.12 2.98
C ILE A 91 3.15 -11.17 1.47
N ASN A 92 2.90 -10.05 0.80
CA ASN A 92 2.86 -9.94 -0.63
C ASN A 92 3.95 -9.00 -1.13
N TYR A 93 4.39 -9.20 -2.38
CA TYR A 93 5.34 -8.31 -3.03
C TYR A 93 5.13 -8.24 -4.54
N ILE A 94 5.56 -7.11 -5.11
CA ILE A 94 5.78 -6.92 -6.55
C ILE A 94 7.23 -6.54 -6.77
N ASP A 95 7.80 -7.03 -7.86
CA ASP A 95 9.18 -6.78 -8.29
C ASP A 95 9.25 -5.93 -9.57
N PHE A 96 8.13 -5.30 -9.94
CA PHE A 96 8.00 -4.40 -11.07
C PHE A 96 7.27 -3.12 -10.68
N PRO A 97 7.49 -2.00 -11.39
CA PRO A 97 6.65 -0.82 -11.23
C PRO A 97 5.25 -1.08 -11.80
N LEU A 98 4.24 -0.93 -10.96
CA LEU A 98 2.83 -0.99 -11.36
C LEU A 98 2.36 0.42 -11.75
N VAL A 99 1.65 0.53 -12.87
CA VAL A 99 1.08 1.79 -13.35
C VAL A 99 -0.44 1.69 -13.34
N ARG A 100 -1.12 2.74 -12.88
CA ARG A 100 -2.56 2.87 -13.01
C ARG A 100 -2.91 4.30 -13.40
N GLU A 101 -3.78 4.44 -14.39
CA GLU A 101 -4.38 5.72 -14.74
C GLU A 101 -5.66 5.92 -13.93
N GLU A 102 -5.79 7.07 -13.30
CA GLU A 102 -6.87 7.39 -12.41
C GLU A 102 -7.27 8.86 -12.52
N PRO A 103 -8.29 9.19 -13.35
CA PRO A 103 -8.69 10.57 -13.63
C PRO A 103 -9.03 11.41 -12.39
N LEU A 104 -9.42 10.76 -11.28
CA LEU A 104 -9.66 11.42 -9.99
C LEU A 104 -8.43 12.22 -9.49
N PHE A 105 -7.23 11.85 -9.94
CA PHE A 105 -5.97 12.47 -9.53
C PHE A 105 -5.35 13.40 -10.60
N ASN A 106 -6.10 13.81 -11.62
CA ASN A 106 -5.65 14.81 -12.59
C ASN A 106 -5.25 16.14 -11.90
N GLY A 107 -4.17 16.75 -12.39
CA GLY A 107 -3.58 17.97 -11.80
C GLY A 107 -2.88 17.78 -10.45
N ARG A 108 -2.70 16.54 -9.99
CA ARG A 108 -2.05 16.23 -8.71
C ARG A 108 -0.63 15.72 -8.92
N PHE A 109 0.29 16.18 -8.07
CA PHE A 109 1.72 15.87 -8.15
C PHE A 109 2.25 15.47 -6.78
N PHE A 110 2.84 14.28 -6.71
CA PHE A 110 3.50 13.75 -5.53
C PHE A 110 4.57 12.74 -5.92
N TYR A 111 5.72 12.83 -5.26
CA TYR A 111 6.87 12.00 -5.55
C TYR A 111 7.43 11.49 -4.22
N SER A 112 7.59 10.18 -4.12
CA SER A 112 8.14 9.50 -2.96
C SER A 112 8.94 8.26 -3.40
N GLU A 113 9.50 7.54 -2.44
CA GLU A 113 10.25 6.31 -2.69
C GLU A 113 9.39 5.22 -3.35
N TRP A 114 8.13 5.08 -2.94
CA TRP A 114 7.27 3.95 -3.31
C TRP A 114 6.06 4.32 -4.14
N LEU A 115 5.67 5.60 -4.15
CA LEU A 115 4.50 6.12 -4.85
C LEU A 115 4.85 7.39 -5.64
N VAL A 116 4.50 7.40 -6.91
CA VAL A 116 4.40 8.60 -7.75
C VAL A 116 2.93 8.85 -8.07
N VAL A 117 2.48 10.09 -7.87
CA VAL A 117 1.22 10.62 -8.41
C VAL A 117 1.61 11.74 -9.35
N HIS A 118 1.22 11.65 -10.62
CA HIS A 118 1.54 12.67 -11.61
C HIS A 118 0.41 12.76 -12.63
N ASP A 119 -0.41 13.80 -12.48
CA ASP A 119 -1.48 14.13 -13.41
C ASP A 119 -2.37 12.93 -13.78
N GLY A 120 -3.05 12.38 -12.78
CA GLY A 120 -3.91 11.20 -12.95
C GLY A 120 -3.17 9.88 -12.95
N ARG A 121 -1.85 9.86 -13.15
CA ARG A 121 -1.07 8.63 -13.16
C ARG A 121 -0.56 8.26 -11.78
N LEU A 122 -0.77 7.01 -11.40
CA LEU A 122 -0.17 6.37 -10.23
C LEU A 122 0.93 5.42 -10.68
N ILE A 123 2.13 5.54 -10.12
CA ILE A 123 3.20 4.56 -10.28
C ILE A 123 3.60 4.07 -8.89
N ILE A 124 3.40 2.79 -8.66
CA ILE A 124 3.76 2.12 -7.40
C ILE A 124 5.02 1.32 -7.68
N ASN A 125 6.00 1.40 -6.77
CA ASN A 125 7.34 0.85 -6.95
C ASN A 125 8.09 1.44 -8.17
N PRO A 126 8.27 2.78 -8.25
CA PRO A 126 8.82 3.47 -9.43
C PRO A 126 10.29 3.18 -9.72
N GLY A 127 10.98 2.41 -8.87
CA GLY A 127 12.42 2.14 -8.94
C GLY A 127 13.23 3.05 -8.01
N PRO A 128 14.58 2.98 -8.07
CA PRO A 128 15.45 3.87 -7.33
C PRO A 128 15.20 5.34 -7.68
N ALA A 129 15.28 6.21 -6.68
CA ALA A 129 15.11 7.65 -6.83
C ALA A 129 16.35 8.41 -6.36
N SER A 130 16.64 9.53 -7.03
CA SER A 130 17.62 10.53 -6.60
C SER A 130 16.86 11.82 -6.31
N VAL A 131 16.99 12.33 -5.08
CA VAL A 131 16.24 13.49 -4.59
C VAL A 131 17.22 14.58 -4.19
N ASP A 132 16.98 15.79 -4.68
CA ASP A 132 17.66 17.00 -4.22
C ASP A 132 16.61 17.93 -3.58
N LEU A 133 16.55 17.92 -2.25
CA LEU A 133 15.61 18.74 -1.49
C LEU A 133 15.93 20.24 -1.57
N ALA A 134 17.19 20.61 -1.83
CA ALA A 134 17.60 22.01 -1.94
C ALA A 134 17.21 22.59 -3.30
N ALA A 135 17.42 21.83 -4.38
CA ALA A 135 16.98 22.19 -5.72
C ALA A 135 15.47 21.95 -5.94
N GLY A 136 14.82 21.18 -5.07
CA GLY A 136 13.41 20.81 -5.19
C GLY A 136 13.16 19.87 -6.37
N THR A 137 14.06 18.93 -6.63
CA THR A 137 14.00 18.02 -7.78
C THR A 137 14.07 16.56 -7.39
N VAL A 138 13.52 15.71 -8.24
CA VAL A 138 13.58 14.25 -8.12
C VAL A 138 13.72 13.60 -9.48
N SER A 139 14.50 12.52 -9.53
CA SER A 139 14.67 11.67 -10.71
C SER A 139 14.47 10.21 -10.32
N TYR A 140 13.86 9.43 -11.21
CA TYR A 140 13.63 7.99 -11.04
C TYR A 140 14.38 7.19 -12.11
N ASP A 141 14.84 6.01 -11.74
CA ASP A 141 15.29 4.96 -12.66
C ASP A 141 14.19 3.89 -12.82
N PHE A 142 13.32 4.10 -13.82
CA PHE A 142 12.25 3.17 -14.17
C PHE A 142 12.75 1.88 -14.86
N GLY A 143 14.05 1.77 -15.15
CA GLY A 143 14.66 0.58 -15.72
C GLY A 143 15.08 -0.44 -14.64
N CYS A 144 15.28 0.02 -13.40
CA CYS A 144 15.74 -0.80 -12.30
C CYS A 144 14.59 -1.34 -11.45
N ALA A 145 14.51 -2.67 -11.35
CA ALA A 145 13.53 -3.35 -10.51
C ALA A 145 13.89 -3.26 -9.02
N ARG A 146 12.91 -2.95 -8.18
CA ARG A 146 12.97 -3.06 -6.72
C ARG A 146 11.78 -3.87 -6.23
N THR A 147 11.83 -4.32 -4.99
CA THR A 147 10.72 -5.04 -4.35
C THR A 147 9.91 -4.07 -3.51
N TYR A 148 8.64 -3.91 -3.85
CA TYR A 148 7.64 -3.28 -2.98
C TYR A 148 6.83 -4.39 -2.32
N ALA A 149 6.71 -4.32 -1.00
CA ALA A 149 6.02 -5.32 -0.20
C ALA A 149 4.85 -4.69 0.56
N TRP A 150 3.74 -5.43 0.71
CA TRP A 150 2.54 -4.96 1.42
C TRP A 150 1.83 -6.12 2.15
N ASP A 151 0.95 -5.78 3.10
CA ASP A 151 0.30 -6.73 4.02
C ASP A 151 -1.00 -7.33 3.45
N GLY A 152 -1.43 -6.93 2.25
CA GLY A 152 -2.75 -7.25 1.70
C GLY A 152 -3.90 -6.57 2.46
N CYS A 153 -5.11 -7.13 2.42
CA CYS A 153 -6.26 -6.55 3.13
C CYS A 153 -6.12 -6.66 4.67
N SER A 154 -6.46 -5.58 5.38
CA SER A 154 -6.37 -5.48 6.85
C SER A 154 -7.44 -6.30 7.60
N PRO A 155 -7.23 -6.70 8.88
CA PRO A 155 -5.95 -6.96 9.56
C PRO A 155 -5.55 -8.45 9.46
N LYS A 156 -4.25 -8.72 9.51
CA LYS A 156 -3.66 -10.07 9.52
C LYS A 156 -2.79 -10.26 10.77
N VAL A 157 -2.92 -11.40 11.44
CA VAL A 157 -2.32 -11.71 12.74
C VAL A 157 -1.43 -12.94 12.61
N PRO A 158 -0.12 -12.86 12.95
CA PRO A 158 0.76 -14.01 12.93
C PRO A 158 0.50 -14.93 14.14
N PHE A 159 0.58 -16.24 13.92
CA PHE A 159 0.42 -17.30 14.92
C PHE A 159 1.66 -18.19 14.92
N PHE A 160 2.46 -18.15 16.01
CA PHE A 160 3.72 -18.90 16.19
C PHE A 160 4.69 -18.86 14.98
N TRP A 161 4.63 -17.82 14.14
CA TRP A 161 5.34 -17.74 12.85
C TRP A 161 4.99 -18.85 11.83
N VAL A 162 4.08 -19.76 12.16
CA VAL A 162 3.67 -20.89 11.29
C VAL A 162 2.46 -20.57 10.44
N ALA A 163 1.61 -19.63 10.88
CA ALA A 163 0.40 -19.25 10.17
C ALA A 163 0.10 -17.77 10.32
N THR A 164 -0.67 -17.22 9.38
CA THR A 164 -1.23 -15.88 9.45
C THR A 164 -2.74 -15.97 9.29
N LEU A 165 -3.48 -15.39 10.23
CA LEU A 165 -4.94 -15.35 10.23
C LEU A 165 -5.42 -13.94 9.91
N GLY A 166 -6.36 -13.77 8.99
CA GLY A 166 -6.92 -12.45 8.73
C GLY A 166 -7.96 -12.42 7.62
N THR A 167 -8.25 -11.21 7.16
CA THR A 167 -9.21 -10.93 6.11
C THR A 167 -8.83 -11.68 4.82
N PRO A 168 -9.75 -12.49 4.23
CA PRO A 168 -9.41 -13.40 3.14
C PRO A 168 -9.27 -12.65 1.81
N ASP A 169 -8.18 -12.86 1.07
CA ASP A 169 -7.98 -12.22 -0.24
C ASP A 169 -8.86 -12.81 -1.38
N TRP A 170 -9.70 -13.82 -1.03
CA TRP A 170 -10.67 -14.55 -1.86
C TRP A 170 -10.04 -15.48 -2.92
N TRP A 171 -10.75 -15.73 -4.02
CA TRP A 171 -10.30 -16.63 -5.09
C TRP A 171 -9.32 -15.95 -6.04
N GLU A 172 -8.58 -16.75 -6.80
CA GLU A 172 -7.64 -16.28 -7.80
C GLU A 172 -8.34 -16.01 -9.13
N HIS A 173 -7.86 -15.01 -9.86
CA HIS A 173 -8.33 -14.69 -11.20
C HIS A 173 -7.19 -14.12 -12.04
N LEU A 174 -7.40 -14.12 -13.36
CA LEU A 174 -6.53 -13.43 -14.29
C LEU A 174 -6.97 -11.97 -14.40
N GLU A 175 -6.06 -11.04 -14.12
CA GLU A 175 -6.29 -9.61 -14.22
C GLU A 175 -5.22 -8.98 -15.11
N SER A 176 -5.63 -8.06 -15.98
CA SER A 176 -4.69 -7.31 -16.79
C SER A 176 -4.26 -6.03 -16.07
N VAL A 177 -2.95 -5.86 -15.88
CA VAL A 177 -2.37 -4.68 -15.24
C VAL A 177 -1.34 -4.01 -16.13
N GLN A 178 -1.17 -2.70 -15.96
CA GLN A 178 -0.12 -1.95 -16.62
C GLN A 178 1.12 -1.93 -15.73
N CYS A 179 2.29 -2.20 -16.31
CA CYS A 179 3.56 -2.20 -15.60
C CYS A 179 4.63 -1.47 -16.43
N LEU A 180 5.72 -1.06 -15.78
CA LEU A 180 6.91 -0.59 -16.48
C LEU A 180 7.91 -1.73 -16.60
N ARG A 181 8.42 -1.95 -17.81
CA ARG A 181 9.53 -2.88 -18.06
C ARG A 181 10.54 -2.22 -18.97
N HIS A 182 11.78 -2.07 -18.48
CA HIS A 182 12.85 -1.34 -19.16
C HIS A 182 12.41 0.07 -19.59
N GLY A 183 11.77 0.81 -18.68
CA GLY A 183 11.30 2.18 -18.95
C GLY A 183 10.18 2.29 -19.99
N ARG A 184 9.49 1.18 -20.34
CA ARG A 184 8.32 1.19 -21.23
C ARG A 184 7.10 0.65 -20.51
N GLN A 185 5.96 1.32 -20.68
CA GLN A 185 4.68 0.83 -20.19
C GLN A 185 4.22 -0.35 -21.05
N LYS A 186 3.86 -1.45 -20.39
CA LYS A 186 3.36 -2.68 -21.00
C LYS A 186 2.24 -3.27 -20.17
N GLU A 187 1.27 -3.83 -20.86
CA GLU A 187 0.24 -4.65 -20.26
C GLU A 187 0.80 -6.03 -19.88
N ARG A 188 0.40 -6.54 -18.72
CA ARG A 188 0.77 -7.85 -18.20
C ARG A 188 -0.45 -8.49 -17.55
N VAL A 189 -0.73 -9.73 -17.90
CA VAL A 189 -1.74 -10.54 -17.22
C VAL A 189 -1.11 -11.14 -15.95
N MET A 190 -1.77 -10.89 -14.82
CA MET A 190 -1.39 -11.39 -13.51
C MET A 190 -2.41 -12.42 -13.04
N PHE A 191 -1.94 -13.48 -12.39
CA PHE A 191 -2.79 -14.44 -11.70
C PHE A 191 -2.66 -14.20 -10.20
N TRP A 192 -3.69 -13.62 -9.59
CA TRP A 192 -3.67 -13.28 -8.17
C TRP A 192 -5.09 -13.27 -7.54
N PRO A 193 -5.18 -13.31 -6.19
CA PRO A 193 -6.44 -13.14 -5.48
C PRO A 193 -7.19 -11.85 -5.84
N VAL A 194 -8.53 -11.88 -5.84
CA VAL A 194 -9.39 -10.73 -6.21
C VAL A 194 -9.03 -9.45 -5.45
N ALA A 195 -8.71 -9.54 -4.17
CA ALA A 195 -8.42 -8.34 -3.37
C ALA A 195 -6.98 -7.83 -3.51
N HIS A 196 -6.06 -8.57 -4.15
CA HIS A 196 -4.63 -8.25 -4.16
C HIS A 196 -4.34 -6.90 -4.82
N HIS A 197 -4.76 -6.70 -6.07
CA HIS A 197 -4.46 -5.47 -6.80
C HIS A 197 -5.01 -4.23 -6.07
N ALA A 198 -6.27 -4.31 -5.66
CA ALA A 198 -6.93 -3.23 -4.93
C ALA A 198 -6.20 -2.94 -3.62
N SER A 199 -5.83 -3.97 -2.85
CA SER A 199 -5.12 -3.81 -1.57
C SER A 199 -3.73 -3.19 -1.74
N LEU A 200 -3.02 -3.53 -2.82
CA LEU A 200 -1.72 -2.98 -3.14
C LEU A 200 -1.80 -1.48 -3.40
N VAL A 201 -2.74 -1.06 -4.26
CA VAL A 201 -2.95 0.35 -4.58
C VAL A 201 -3.41 1.13 -3.35
N HIS A 202 -4.34 0.55 -2.58
CA HIS A 202 -4.83 1.14 -1.33
C HIS A 202 -3.71 1.33 -0.32
N ASP A 203 -2.87 0.32 -0.10
CA ASP A 203 -1.74 0.37 0.82
C ASP A 203 -0.73 1.45 0.43
N ALA A 204 -0.32 1.50 -0.84
CA ALA A 204 0.61 2.51 -1.34
C ALA A 204 0.08 3.94 -1.12
N LEU A 205 -1.22 4.18 -1.38
CA LEU A 205 -1.85 5.47 -1.09
C LEU A 205 -1.92 5.75 0.41
N TYR A 206 -2.25 4.74 1.21
CA TYR A 206 -2.38 4.86 2.67
C TYR A 206 -1.07 5.20 3.37
N GLN A 207 0.05 4.67 2.88
CA GLN A 207 1.39 4.99 3.38
C GLN A 207 1.69 6.48 3.31
N PHE A 208 1.09 7.23 2.37
CA PHE A 208 1.39 8.64 2.18
C PHE A 208 0.23 9.60 2.46
N LEU A 209 -0.87 9.16 3.09
CA LEU A 209 -2.02 10.03 3.41
C LEU A 209 -1.69 11.30 4.22
N ASN A 210 -0.58 11.30 4.96
CA ASN A 210 -0.11 12.46 5.73
C ASN A 210 0.56 13.54 4.88
N VAL A 211 0.91 13.24 3.62
CA VAL A 211 1.71 14.14 2.76
C VAL A 211 1.27 14.20 1.30
N ALA A 212 0.72 13.13 0.74
CA ALA A 212 0.27 13.08 -0.64
C ALA A 212 -1.04 13.86 -0.84
N PRO A 213 -1.28 14.45 -2.03
CA PRO A 213 -2.51 15.13 -2.41
C PRO A 213 -3.67 14.15 -2.67
N VAL A 214 -3.84 13.18 -1.77
CA VAL A 214 -4.87 12.14 -1.83
C VAL A 214 -5.54 12.11 -0.46
N THR A 215 -6.86 12.22 -0.46
CA THR A 215 -7.64 12.08 0.78
C THR A 215 -7.91 10.62 1.07
N LYS A 216 -8.11 10.30 2.35
CA LYS A 216 -8.50 8.96 2.78
C LYS A 216 -9.75 8.45 2.05
N ALA A 217 -10.75 9.32 1.87
CA ALA A 217 -12.00 8.96 1.22
C ALA A 217 -11.80 8.59 -0.27
N GLU A 218 -10.91 9.30 -0.97
CA GLU A 218 -10.58 9.00 -2.37
C GLU A 218 -9.85 7.66 -2.50
N ALA A 219 -8.89 7.39 -1.61
CA ALA A 219 -8.20 6.10 -1.59
C ALA A 219 -9.17 4.95 -1.28
N ASP A 220 -10.10 5.13 -0.33
CA ASP A 220 -11.12 4.13 0.03
C ASP A 220 -12.11 3.87 -1.11
N GLU A 221 -12.52 4.91 -1.82
CA GLU A 221 -13.45 4.77 -2.94
C GLU A 221 -12.78 4.12 -4.16
N LEU A 222 -11.53 4.48 -4.45
CA LEU A 222 -10.73 3.79 -5.47
C LEU A 222 -10.58 2.31 -5.14
N PHE A 223 -10.26 1.98 -3.88
CA PHE A 223 -10.17 0.59 -3.43
C PHE A 223 -11.48 -0.17 -3.65
N HIS A 224 -12.61 0.40 -3.22
CA HIS A 224 -13.92 -0.21 -3.43
C HIS A 224 -14.24 -0.44 -4.91
N ARG A 225 -13.97 0.56 -5.76
CA ARG A 225 -14.18 0.44 -7.20
C ARG A 225 -13.30 -0.66 -7.81
N MET A 226 -12.03 -0.74 -7.44
CA MET A 226 -11.13 -1.79 -7.90
C MET A 226 -11.59 -3.19 -7.50
N LEU A 227 -12.15 -3.37 -6.30
CA LEU A 227 -12.73 -4.66 -5.89
C LEU A 227 -13.91 -5.06 -6.80
N LEU A 228 -14.76 -4.11 -7.16
CA LEU A 228 -15.88 -4.36 -8.08
C LEU A 228 -15.40 -4.66 -9.50
N GLU A 229 -14.39 -3.93 -9.99
CA GLU A 229 -13.73 -4.16 -11.29
C GLU A 229 -13.13 -5.57 -11.37
N ALA A 230 -12.54 -6.05 -10.27
CA ALA A 230 -12.00 -7.41 -10.15
C ALA A 230 -13.08 -8.51 -9.98
N GLY A 231 -14.37 -8.15 -10.03
CA GLY A 231 -15.48 -9.10 -9.96
C GLY A 231 -15.93 -9.48 -8.55
N MET A 232 -15.51 -8.76 -7.50
CA MET A 232 -16.00 -9.00 -6.15
C MET A 232 -17.51 -8.71 -6.05
N PRO A 233 -18.31 -9.61 -5.44
CA PRO A 233 -19.71 -9.36 -5.16
C PRO A 233 -19.92 -8.06 -4.38
N ARG A 234 -20.92 -7.26 -4.78
CA ARG A 234 -21.19 -5.93 -4.21
C ARG A 234 -21.29 -5.91 -2.69
N LEU A 235 -21.92 -6.94 -2.09
CA LEU A 235 -22.06 -7.04 -0.65
C LEU A 235 -20.69 -7.21 0.03
N LEU A 236 -19.81 -8.05 -0.53
CA LEU A 236 -18.46 -8.24 0.00
C LEU A 236 -17.62 -6.98 -0.19
N ALA A 237 -17.63 -6.39 -1.38
CA ALA A 237 -16.93 -5.13 -1.65
C ALA A 237 -17.39 -4.00 -0.69
N TRP A 238 -18.68 -3.95 -0.38
CA TRP A 238 -19.23 -3.02 0.62
C TRP A 238 -18.71 -3.29 2.03
N VAL A 239 -18.62 -4.55 2.47
CA VAL A 239 -18.03 -4.90 3.78
C VAL A 239 -16.58 -4.43 3.86
N TYR A 240 -15.80 -4.63 2.80
CA TYR A 240 -14.43 -4.17 2.70
C TYR A 240 -14.32 -2.64 2.76
N ARG A 241 -15.15 -1.94 1.99
CA ARG A 241 -15.26 -0.48 2.03
C ARG A 241 -15.61 0.01 3.43
N PHE A 242 -16.60 -0.61 4.06
CA PHE A 242 -17.02 -0.27 5.42
C PHE A 242 -15.85 -0.42 6.41
N ALA A 243 -15.09 -1.52 6.31
CA ALA A 243 -13.93 -1.80 7.14
C ALA A 243 -12.81 -0.77 6.95
N VAL A 244 -12.49 -0.35 5.73
CA VAL A 244 -11.44 0.68 5.52
C VAL A 244 -11.93 2.07 5.92
N VAL A 245 -13.19 2.43 5.66
CA VAL A 245 -13.77 3.73 6.05
C VAL A 245 -13.75 3.89 7.57
N HIS A 246 -14.21 2.88 8.30
CA HIS A 246 -14.31 2.89 9.77
C HIS A 246 -13.03 2.44 10.49
N GLY A 247 -12.17 1.71 9.80
CA GLY A 247 -10.86 1.26 10.27
C GLY A 247 -9.75 2.25 9.92
N GLY A 248 -8.55 1.70 9.69
CA GLY A 248 -7.27 2.33 9.29
C GLY A 248 -7.17 3.86 9.19
N ALA A 249 -6.09 4.45 9.72
CA ALA A 249 -5.77 5.87 9.55
C ALA A 249 -6.92 6.84 9.90
N ARG A 250 -7.66 6.56 10.98
CA ARG A 250 -8.80 7.37 11.46
C ARG A 250 -8.43 8.85 11.66
N ASP A 251 -7.20 9.10 12.10
CA ASP A 251 -6.60 10.42 12.28
C ASP A 251 -6.49 11.23 10.97
N MET A 252 -6.42 10.56 9.83
CA MET A 252 -6.23 11.18 8.51
C MET A 252 -7.54 11.48 7.77
N ARG A 253 -8.70 11.21 8.36
CA ARG A 253 -10.02 11.41 7.71
C ARG A 253 -10.26 12.83 7.19
N ARG A 254 -9.70 13.83 7.87
CA ARG A 254 -9.85 15.26 7.53
C ARG A 254 -8.61 15.84 6.85
N GLN A 255 -7.55 15.06 6.69
CA GLN A 255 -6.30 15.53 6.10
C GLN A 255 -6.51 15.79 4.61
N ARG A 256 -6.08 16.98 4.16
CA ARG A 256 -6.03 17.37 2.74
C ARG A 256 -4.68 18.03 2.51
N ASN A 257 -3.81 17.37 1.77
CA ASN A 257 -2.49 17.90 1.44
C ASN A 257 -2.52 18.52 0.04
N GLY A 258 -1.66 19.51 -0.18
CA GLY A 258 -1.40 20.05 -1.51
C GLY A 258 -0.43 19.18 -2.30
N ASN A 259 -0.16 19.59 -3.54
CA ASN A 259 0.89 18.99 -4.35
C ASN A 259 2.26 19.16 -3.69
N THR A 260 3.17 18.22 -3.95
CA THR A 260 4.57 18.38 -3.55
C THR A 260 5.21 19.56 -4.28
N ALA A 261 6.19 20.19 -3.64
CA ALA A 261 7.01 21.22 -4.27
C ALA A 261 8.11 20.64 -5.19
N LEU A 262 8.35 19.32 -5.10
CA LEU A 262 9.35 18.64 -5.91
C LEU A 262 8.94 18.64 -7.40
N ARG A 263 9.92 18.82 -8.28
CA ARG A 263 9.79 18.68 -9.73
C ARG A 263 10.44 17.40 -10.20
N CYS A 264 9.70 16.56 -10.92
CA CYS A 264 10.26 15.35 -11.53
C CYS A 264 11.05 15.72 -12.79
N LEU A 265 12.33 15.36 -12.84
CA LEU A 265 13.21 15.58 -13.99
C LEU A 265 13.15 14.41 -14.98
N THR A 266 12.84 13.20 -14.49
CA THR A 266 12.65 12.04 -15.36
C THR A 266 11.30 12.14 -16.06
N ALA A 267 11.30 12.01 -17.39
CA ALA A 267 10.06 11.86 -18.15
C ALA A 267 9.35 10.55 -17.76
N LEU A 268 8.04 10.61 -17.52
CA LEU A 268 7.29 9.42 -17.13
C LEU A 268 7.06 8.53 -18.37
N PRO A 269 7.42 7.23 -18.32
CA PRO A 269 7.17 6.31 -19.42
C PRO A 269 5.71 6.31 -19.85
N GLY A 270 5.44 6.47 -21.16
CA GLY A 270 4.09 6.45 -21.69
C GLY A 270 3.32 7.78 -21.57
N THR A 271 3.94 8.88 -21.15
CA THR A 271 3.42 10.22 -21.47
C THR A 271 3.82 10.55 -22.91
N ALA A 272 2.87 10.90 -23.77
CA ALA A 272 3.20 11.50 -25.05
C ALA A 272 3.98 12.78 -24.77
N THR A 273 5.24 12.82 -25.16
CA THR A 273 5.96 14.09 -25.26
C THR A 273 5.11 14.99 -26.17
N PRO A 274 4.87 16.28 -25.83
CA PRO A 274 4.47 17.23 -26.85
C PRO A 274 5.55 17.14 -27.93
N GLN A 275 5.22 16.56 -29.08
CA GLN A 275 6.08 16.63 -30.23
C GLN A 275 6.20 18.12 -30.54
N GLU A 276 7.36 18.72 -30.27
CA GLU A 276 7.76 19.89 -31.03
C GLU A 276 7.54 19.54 -32.50
N PRO A 277 6.78 20.34 -33.26
CA PRO A 277 6.51 20.03 -34.65
C PRO A 277 7.85 19.87 -35.35
N LEU A 278 8.14 18.63 -35.77
CA LEU A 278 9.35 18.28 -36.48
C LEU A 278 9.38 19.19 -37.73
N ALA A 279 10.27 20.17 -37.71
CA ALA A 279 10.48 21.06 -38.84
C ALA A 279 10.73 20.18 -40.07
N LEU A 280 9.89 20.40 -41.08
CA LEU A 280 9.89 19.67 -42.34
C LEU A 280 11.22 19.92 -43.07
N HIS A 281 12.25 19.12 -42.78
CA HIS A 281 13.53 19.23 -43.46
C HIS A 281 13.95 17.91 -44.12
N LYS A 282 13.68 17.88 -45.44
CA LYS A 282 14.39 17.15 -46.50
C LYS A 282 14.45 15.61 -46.37
N ALA A 283 13.36 14.95 -46.77
CA ALA A 283 13.46 13.67 -47.47
C ALA A 283 13.56 13.94 -48.98
N ARG A 284 14.77 14.25 -49.45
CA ARG A 284 15.15 14.07 -50.86
C ARG A 284 16.36 13.14 -50.84
N SER A 285 16.29 12.12 -51.70
CA SER A 285 17.40 11.27 -52.13
C SER A 285 17.73 10.05 -51.25
N ALA A 286 16.94 8.98 -51.42
CA ALA A 286 17.44 7.60 -51.37
C ALA A 286 16.49 6.69 -52.18
N ALA A 287 16.28 7.06 -53.45
CA ALA A 287 15.90 6.12 -54.49
C ALA A 287 17.11 6.06 -55.40
N LEU A 288 18.04 5.14 -55.11
CA LEU A 288 19.06 4.56 -55.99
C LEU A 288 20.14 3.91 -55.12
N GLN A 289 20.45 2.66 -55.50
CA GLN A 289 21.63 1.86 -55.19
C GLN A 289 21.53 0.87 -54.02
N GLU A 290 21.31 -0.38 -54.47
CA GLU A 290 21.70 -1.69 -53.93
C GLU A 290 20.88 -2.33 -52.81
#